data_AF-A0A9X1IA53-F1
#
_entry.id   AF-A0A9X1IA53-F1
#
_cell.length_a   1.000
_cell.length_b   1.000
_cell.length_c   1.000
_cell.angle_alpha   90.00
_cell.angle_beta   90.00
_cell.angle_gamma   90.00
#
_symmetry.space_group_name_H-M   'P 1'
#
loop_
_entity.id
_entity.type
_entity.pdbx_description
1 polymer ?
#
loop_
_entity_poly.entity_id
_entity_poly.type
_entity_poly.pdbx_seq_one_letter_code
_entity_poly.pdbx_strand_id
1 'polypeptide(L)' 'MLAPTPLLDWVPPPKPILRTGPLPRLVLLPDCCDANGEPRAGLMIPGHRLPIAFPSMAAAVAELRRMEAGAHG' A
#
# COMPACT_ATOMS: atom_id res chain seq x y z
N MET A 1 -37.26 25.62 -2.71
CA MET A 1 -36.06 25.93 -3.53
C MET A 1 -34.94 25.01 -3.06
N LEU A 2 -34.62 23.97 -3.84
CA LEU A 2 -33.53 23.05 -3.54
C LEU A 2 -32.24 23.65 -4.10
N ALA A 3 -31.27 23.96 -3.24
CA ALA A 3 -29.96 24.43 -3.67
C ALA A 3 -29.25 23.30 -4.44
N PRO A 4 -28.60 23.59 -5.59
CA PRO A 4 -27.83 22.58 -6.31
C PRO A 4 -26.61 22.19 -5.46
N THR A 5 -26.46 20.90 -5.21
CA THR A 5 -25.25 20.33 -4.58
C THR A 5 -24.04 20.70 -5.43
N PRO A 6 -22.96 21.27 -4.85
CA PRO A 6 -21.74 21.52 -5.61
C PRO A 6 -21.17 20.16 -6.02
N LEU A 7 -21.19 19.89 -7.32
CA LEU A 7 -20.70 18.67 -7.98
C LEU A 7 -19.17 18.44 -7.86
N LEU A 8 -18.48 19.22 -7.01
CA LEU A 8 -17.04 19.41 -7.01
C LEU A 8 -16.46 19.66 -5.60
N ASP A 9 -17.05 19.06 -4.55
CA ASP A 9 -16.30 18.91 -3.29
C ASP A 9 -15.21 17.85 -3.50
N TRP A 10 -14.10 18.29 -4.09
CA TRP A 10 -12.86 17.52 -4.18
C TRP A 10 -12.37 17.26 -2.75
N VAL A 11 -12.78 16.12 -2.19
CA VAL A 11 -12.20 15.60 -0.95
C VAL A 11 -10.80 15.09 -1.32
N PRO A 12 -9.71 15.75 -0.88
CA PRO A 12 -8.38 15.22 -1.13
C PRO A 12 -8.30 13.83 -0.47
N PRO A 13 -7.77 12.81 -1.18
CA PRO A 13 -7.59 11.50 -0.57
C PRO A 13 -6.75 11.67 0.69
N PRO A 14 -7.05 10.90 1.76
CA PRO A 14 -6.28 10.98 3.00
C PRO A 14 -4.81 10.82 2.65
N LYS A 15 -4.01 11.85 2.95
CA LYS A 15 -2.56 11.78 2.75
C LYS A 15 -2.09 10.55 3.52
N PRO A 16 -1.50 9.53 2.85
CA PRO A 16 -0.97 8.40 3.58
C PRO A 16 0.06 8.97 4.54
N ILE A 17 -0.23 8.89 5.85
CA ILE A 17 0.76 9.16 6.88
C ILE A 17 1.75 8.02 6.74
N LEU A 18 2.75 8.26 5.90
CA LEU A 18 3.95 7.46 5.78
C LEU A 18 4.62 7.51 7.15
N ARG A 19 4.22 6.62 8.05
CA ARG A 19 5.05 6.18 9.19
C ARG A 19 6.22 5.42 8.58
N THR A 20 7.13 6.15 7.92
CA THR A 20 8.38 5.63 7.37
C THR A 20 9.32 5.35 8.52
N GLY A 21 9.19 4.17 9.11
CA GLY A 21 10.36 3.55 9.71
C GLY A 21 11.41 3.28 8.62
N PRO A 22 12.69 3.08 8.96
CA PRO A 22 13.76 2.86 8.00
C PRO A 22 13.67 1.49 7.28
N LEU A 23 12.69 0.66 7.62
CA LEU A 23 12.56 -0.71 7.14
C LEU A 23 11.34 -0.87 6.23
N PRO A 24 11.43 -1.71 5.18
CA PRO A 24 10.28 -2.16 4.42
C PRO A 24 9.20 -2.77 5.33
N ARG A 25 7.93 -2.54 5.00
CA ARG A 25 6.80 -3.06 5.77
C ARG A 25 5.80 -3.77 4.90
N LEU A 26 5.30 -4.89 5.39
CA LEU A 26 4.16 -5.57 4.80
C LEU A 26 2.87 -4.79 5.08
N VAL A 27 2.07 -4.57 4.02
CA VAL A 27 0.78 -3.90 4.08
C VAL A 27 -0.26 -4.66 3.27
N LEU A 28 -1.53 -4.55 3.64
CA LEU A 28 -2.64 -5.00 2.81
C LEU A 28 -3.18 -3.81 1.99
N LEU A 29 -3.48 -4.06 0.72
CA LEU A 29 -3.94 -3.05 -0.24
C LEU A 29 -5.44 -3.27 -0.51
N PRO A 30 -6.34 -2.62 0.24
CA PRO A 30 -7.79 -2.84 0.12
C PRO A 30 -8.33 -2.42 -1.26
N ASP A 31 -7.68 -1.44 -1.91
CA ASP A 31 -8.05 -0.97 -3.25
C ASP A 31 -7.48 -1.87 -4.37
N CYS A 32 -6.73 -2.92 -4.03
CA CYS A 32 -6.09 -3.81 -4.98
C CYS A 32 -6.41 -5.27 -4.62
N CYS A 33 -7.49 -5.81 -5.19
CA CYS A 33 -7.93 -7.17 -4.92
C CYS A 33 -7.33 -8.21 -5.87
N ASP A 34 -7.30 -9.46 -5.43
CA ASP A 34 -7.03 -10.62 -6.26
C ASP A 34 -8.29 -11.07 -7.03
N ALA A 35 -8.20 -12.22 -7.71
CA ALA A 35 -9.32 -12.77 -8.49
C ALA A 35 -10.52 -13.24 -7.63
N ASN A 36 -10.31 -13.45 -6.33
CA ASN A 36 -11.34 -13.84 -5.37
C ASN A 36 -11.94 -12.63 -4.65
N GLY A 37 -11.44 -11.41 -4.92
CA GLY A 37 -11.85 -10.19 -4.23
C GLY A 37 -11.09 -9.91 -2.94
N GLU A 38 -10.07 -10.71 -2.60
CA GLU A 38 -9.29 -10.53 -1.38
C GLU A 38 -8.22 -9.44 -1.54
N PRO A 39 -7.99 -8.58 -0.53
CA PRO A 39 -6.94 -7.57 -0.58
C PRO A 39 -5.56 -8.15 -0.83
N ARG A 40 -4.82 -7.57 -1.78
CA ARG A 40 -3.46 -8.01 -2.07
C ARG A 40 -2.48 -7.55 -1.01
N ALA A 41 -1.49 -8.39 -0.76
CA ALA A 41 -0.31 -8.01 0.02
C ALA A 41 0.60 -7.09 -0.82
N GLY A 42 1.18 -6.10 -0.16
CA GLY A 42 2.17 -5.21 -0.72
C GLY A 42 3.32 -4.93 0.23
N LEU A 43 4.43 -4.44 -0.31
CA LEU A 43 5.54 -3.91 0.48
C LEU A 43 5.60 -2.39 0.34
N MET A 44 5.51 -1.71 1.49
CA MET A 44 5.82 -0.30 1.62
C MET A 44 7.32 -0.15 1.85
N ILE A 45 8.04 0.37 0.87
CA ILE A 45 9.50 0.54 0.93
C ILE A 45 9.82 2.03 1.18
N PRO A 46 10.70 2.37 2.14
CA PRO A 46 11.15 3.74 2.34
C PRO A 46 11.72 4.34 1.04
N GLY A 47 11.30 5.57 0.71
CA GLY A 47 11.69 6.25 -0.53
C GLY A 47 10.82 5.92 -1.75
N HIS A 48 9.96 4.90 -1.68
CA HIS A 48 8.97 4.61 -2.73
C HIS A 48 7.66 5.33 -2.42
N ARG A 49 7.04 5.92 -3.45
CA ARG A 49 5.77 6.67 -3.32
C ARG A 49 4.57 5.75 -3.11
N LEU A 50 4.62 4.54 -3.65
CA LEU A 50 3.53 3.57 -3.63
C LEU A 50 4.03 2.20 -3.17
N PRO A 51 3.18 1.41 -2.49
CA PRO A 51 3.48 0.01 -2.21
C PRO A 51 3.68 -0.80 -3.48
N ILE A 52 4.60 -1.76 -3.44
CA ILE A 52 4.75 -2.77 -4.49
C ILE A 52 3.78 -3.91 -4.18
N ALA A 53 2.79 -4.13 -5.04
CA ALA A 53 1.83 -5.23 -4.88
C ALA A 53 2.42 -6.57 -5.32
N PHE A 54 2.09 -7.64 -4.60
CA PHE A 54 2.51 -9.00 -4.90
C PHE A 54 1.33 -9.88 -5.30
N PRO A 55 1.56 -10.97 -6.07
CA PRO A 55 0.50 -11.89 -6.47
C PRO A 55 -0.04 -12.72 -5.29
N SER A 56 0.71 -12.83 -4.19
CA SER A 56 0.29 -13.56 -2.99
C SER A 56 0.99 -13.03 -1.74
N MET A 57 0.42 -13.33 -0.57
CA MET A 57 1.03 -13.06 0.72
C MET A 57 2.42 -13.71 0.86
N ALA A 58 2.55 -14.96 0.39
CA ALA A 58 3.81 -15.68 0.43
C ALA A 58 4.92 -14.98 -0.38
N ALA A 59 4.59 -14.44 -1.55
CA ALA A 59 5.53 -13.70 -2.38
C ALA A 59 5.99 -12.40 -1.70
N ALA A 60 5.06 -11.66 -1.08
CA ALA A 60 5.40 -10.44 -0.34
C ALA A 60 6.30 -10.74 0.87
N VAL A 61 6.03 -11.81 1.62
CA VAL A 61 6.83 -12.22 2.78
C VAL A 61 8.23 -12.70 2.34
N ALA A 62 8.32 -13.47 1.27
CA ALA A 62 9.61 -13.92 0.73
C ALA A 62 10.49 -12.73 0.34
N GLU A 63 9.90 -11.73 -0.31
CA GLU A 63 10.62 -10.53 -0.73
C GLU A 63 11.03 -9.65 0.47
N LEU A 64 10.17 -9.51 1.48
CA LEU A 64 10.51 -8.81 2.72
C LEU A 64 11.75 -9.45 3.38
N ARG A 65 11.74 -10.78 3.53
CA ARG A 65 12.88 -11.51 4.11
C ARG A 65 14.16 -11.35 3.28
N ARG A 66 14.04 -11.32 1.94
CA ARG A 66 15.17 -11.07 1.04
C ARG A 66 15.78 -9.68 1.28
N MET A 67 14.95 -8.66 1.45
CA MET A 67 15.39 -7.29 1.75
C MET A 67 16.03 -7.20 3.14
N GLU A 68 15.44 -7.85 4.14
CA GLU A 68 16.01 -7.92 5.49
C GLU A 68 17.37 -8.62 5.49
N ALA A 69 17.52 -9.73 4.77
CA ALA A 69 18.80 -10.45 4.66
C ALA A 69 19.90 -9.61 3.97
N GLY A 70 19.54 -8.81 2.96
CA GLY A 70 20.47 -7.93 2.25
C GLY A 70 20.88 -6.67 3.04
N ALA A 71 20.11 -6.30 4.08
CA ALA A 71 20.42 -5.13 4.92
C ALA A 71 21.44 -5.42 6.04
N HIS A 72 21.80 -6.68 6.27
CA HIS A 72 22.75 -7.11 7.30
C HIS A 72 24.11 -7.57 6.75
N GLY A 73 24.41 -7.28 5.47
CA GLY A 73 25.65 -7.62 4.78
C GLY A 73 26.60 -6.45 4.63
#